data_AF-A0A413RQ57-F1
#
_entry.id   AF-A0A413RQ57-F1
#
_cell.length_a   1.000
_cell.length_b   1.000
_cell.length_c   1.000
_cell.angle_alpha   90.00
_cell.angle_beta   90.00
_cell.angle_gamma   90.00
#
_symmetry.space_group_name_H-M   'P 1'
#
loop_
_entity.id
_entity.type
_entity.pdbx_description
1 polymer ?
#
loop_
_entity_poly.entity_id
_entity_poly.type
_entity_poly.pdbx_seq_one_letter_code
_entity_poly.pdbx_strand_id
1 'polypeptide(L)'
;MPSFIFIYRAGPDPVPADRVAENRAAWHTWNAELQEEHGIRTAGGASVSARQIDDYRGDVRGASLVEFDSLEAAVAVARASPNIAFGGTVDVLEEYQRP
;
A
#
# COMPACT_ATOMS: atom_id res chain seq x y z
N MET A 1 10.02 -3.51 -17.66
CA MET A 1 9.98 -2.59 -16.51
C MET A 1 10.14 -3.45 -15.27
N PRO A 2 10.95 -3.08 -14.27
CA PRO A 2 10.96 -3.80 -13.00
C PRO A 2 9.58 -3.84 -12.35
N SER A 3 9.26 -4.97 -11.75
CA SER A 3 8.06 -5.15 -10.92
C SER A 3 8.33 -4.61 -9.52
N PHE A 4 7.33 -3.99 -8.91
CA PHE A 4 7.39 -3.50 -7.53
C PHE A 4 6.18 -3.97 -6.74
N ILE A 5 6.41 -4.22 -5.45
CA ILE A 5 5.34 -4.38 -4.47
C ILE A 5 5.18 -3.06 -3.73
N PHE A 6 3.95 -2.53 -3.72
CA PHE A 6 3.56 -1.42 -2.86
C PHE A 6 2.76 -1.99 -1.69
N ILE A 7 3.22 -1.82 -0.45
CA ILE A 7 2.50 -2.25 0.76
C ILE A 7 1.93 -1.02 1.46
N TYR A 8 0.60 -0.97 1.59
CA TYR A 8 -0.09 0.14 2.22
C TYR A 8 -0.23 -0.10 3.72
N ARG A 9 0.40 0.73 4.55
CA ARG A 9 0.27 0.66 6.01
C ARG A 9 -0.51 1.85 6.56
N ALA A 10 -1.49 1.58 7.39
CA ALA A 10 -2.31 2.59 8.03
C ALA A 10 -1.48 3.53 8.89
N GLY A 11 -1.86 4.80 8.91
CA GLY A 11 -1.41 5.72 9.94
C GLY A 11 -2.04 5.41 11.31
N PRO A 12 -1.55 6.08 12.38
CA PRO A 12 -2.10 5.92 13.72
C PRO A 12 -3.55 6.42 13.84
N ASP A 13 -3.92 7.40 13.01
CA ASP A 13 -5.22 8.06 13.06
C ASP A 13 -6.18 7.50 11.99
N PRO A 14 -7.43 7.20 12.35
CA PRO A 14 -8.44 6.86 11.36
C PRO A 14 -8.81 8.07 10.51
N VAL A 15 -9.20 7.81 9.25
CA VAL A 15 -9.77 8.87 8.38
C VAL A 15 -11.03 9.43 9.05
N PRO A 16 -11.12 10.75 9.28
CA PRO A 16 -12.31 11.38 9.86
C PRO A 16 -13.58 11.06 9.06
N ALA A 17 -14.70 10.84 9.75
CA ALA A 17 -15.95 10.36 9.15
C ALA A 17 -16.46 11.25 8.01
N ASP A 18 -16.32 12.56 8.16
CA ASP A 18 -16.67 13.59 7.17
C ASP A 18 -15.74 13.60 5.93
N ARG A 19 -14.54 13.03 6.04
CA ARG A 19 -13.55 12.93 4.95
C ARG A 19 -13.48 11.56 4.29
N VAL A 20 -14.26 10.57 4.74
CA VAL A 20 -14.23 9.22 4.17
C VAL A 20 -14.57 9.21 2.68
N ALA A 21 -15.58 9.98 2.26
CA ALA A 21 -15.99 10.03 0.86
C ALA A 21 -14.91 10.65 -0.05
N GLU A 22 -14.32 11.77 0.39
CA GLU A 22 -13.20 12.44 -0.27
C GLU A 22 -11.99 11.49 -0.40
N ASN A 23 -11.60 10.85 0.71
CA ASN A 23 -10.48 9.91 0.71
C ASN A 23 -10.73 8.72 -0.24
N ARG A 24 -11.95 8.17 -0.29
CA ARG A 24 -12.31 7.10 -1.24
C ARG A 24 -12.19 7.56 -2.70
N ALA A 25 -12.61 8.77 -3.02
CA ALA A 25 -12.48 9.33 -4.37
C ALA A 25 -11.01 9.55 -4.75
N ALA A 26 -10.20 10.05 -3.82
CA ALA A 26 -8.75 10.21 -4.00
C ALA A 26 -8.08 8.85 -4.26
N TRP A 27 -8.45 7.81 -3.51
CA TRP A 27 -7.96 6.44 -3.73
C TRP A 27 -8.36 5.89 -5.10
N HIS A 28 -9.59 6.12 -5.53
CA HIS A 28 -10.04 5.66 -6.84
C HIS A 28 -9.24 6.32 -7.97
N THR A 29 -9.03 7.63 -7.87
CA THR A 29 -8.27 8.41 -8.87
C THR A 29 -6.81 7.95 -8.91
N TRP A 30 -6.15 7.89 -7.76
CA TRP A 30 -4.76 7.46 -7.66
C TRP A 30 -4.55 6.02 -8.12
N ASN A 31 -5.45 5.08 -7.79
CA ASN A 31 -5.35 3.70 -8.27
C ASN A 31 -5.48 3.58 -9.80
N ALA A 32 -6.27 4.46 -10.44
CA ALA A 32 -6.37 4.47 -11.90
C ALA A 32 -5.04 4.91 -12.56
N GLU A 33 -4.30 5.81 -11.92
CA GLU A 33 -2.97 6.24 -12.34
C GLU A 33 -1.88 5.22 -12.03
N LEU A 34 -2.05 4.45 -10.95
CA LEU A 34 -1.09 3.41 -10.54
C LEU A 34 -0.95 2.29 -11.57
N GLN A 35 -1.97 2.07 -12.42
CA GLN A 35 -2.03 1.00 -13.41
C GLN A 35 -1.66 -0.37 -12.82
N GLU A 36 -2.23 -0.65 -11.65
CA GLU A 36 -2.00 -1.88 -10.90
C GLU A 36 -2.28 -3.13 -11.76
N GLU A 37 -1.32 -4.06 -11.77
CA GLU A 37 -1.49 -5.37 -12.40
C GLU A 37 -2.35 -6.27 -11.50
N HIS A 38 -2.05 -6.24 -10.20
CA HIS A 38 -2.78 -7.02 -9.20
C HIS A 38 -2.86 -6.32 -7.84
N GLY A 39 -4.07 -6.24 -7.29
CA GLY A 39 -4.33 -5.60 -6.00
C GLY A 39 -5.08 -6.45 -5.00
N ILE A 40 -4.65 -6.38 -3.74
CA ILE A 40 -5.26 -7.11 -2.63
C ILE A 40 -5.59 -6.12 -1.50
N ARG A 41 -6.82 -6.23 -0.97
CA ARG A 41 -7.24 -5.56 0.25
C ARG A 41 -7.27 -6.57 1.39
N THR A 42 -6.71 -6.19 2.54
CA THR A 42 -6.70 -7.07 3.72
C THR A 42 -7.94 -6.83 4.59
N ALA A 43 -8.39 -7.87 5.28
CA ALA A 43 -9.50 -7.81 6.25
C ALA A 43 -9.04 -8.02 7.70
N GLY A 44 -7.72 -8.01 7.95
CA GLY A 44 -7.09 -8.53 9.17
C GLY A 44 -6.33 -9.83 8.89
N GLY A 45 -5.94 -10.56 9.93
CA GLY A 45 -5.23 -11.83 9.78
C GLY A 45 -4.53 -12.28 11.06
N ALA A 46 -3.45 -13.04 10.89
CA ALA A 46 -2.57 -13.47 11.97
C ALA A 46 -1.10 -13.17 11.63
N SER A 47 -0.31 -12.87 12.65
CA SER A 47 1.15 -12.81 12.59
C SER A 47 1.73 -14.16 13.00
N VAL A 48 2.52 -14.78 12.13
CA VAL A 48 3.21 -16.04 12.42
C VAL A 48 4.69 -15.76 12.65
N SER A 49 5.23 -16.27 13.76
CA SER A 49 6.66 -16.23 14.07
C SER A 49 7.16 -17.62 14.43
N ALA A 50 8.48 -17.79 14.59
CA ALA A 50 9.07 -19.05 15.02
C ALA A 50 8.61 -19.51 16.42
N ARG A 51 8.02 -18.61 17.23
CA ARG A 51 7.66 -18.88 18.63
C ARG A 51 6.16 -18.98 18.86
N GLN A 52 5.36 -18.23 18.09
CA GLN A 52 3.92 -18.10 18.32
C GLN A 52 3.20 -17.58 17.08
N ILE A 53 1.88 -17.75 17.12
CA ILE A 53 0.91 -17.16 16.19
C ILE A 53 0.06 -16.18 17.00
N ASP A 54 0.05 -14.93 16.59
CA ASP A 54 -0.70 -13.84 17.23
C ASP A 54 -1.76 -13.30 16.27
N ASP A 55 -2.83 -12.71 16.79
CA ASP A 55 -3.76 -11.94 15.96
C ASP A 55 -3.04 -10.75 15.32
N TYR A 56 -3.32 -10.52 14.04
CA TYR A 56 -2.70 -9.42 13.31
C TYR A 56 -3.30 -8.09 13.77
N ARG A 57 -2.43 -7.15 14.16
CA ARG A 57 -2.83 -5.87 14.77
C ARG A 57 -3.29 -4.82 13.75
N GLY A 58 -3.27 -5.13 12.46
CA GLY A 58 -4.07 -4.41 11.46
C GLY A 58 -3.44 -3.17 10.84
N ASP A 59 -2.11 -3.08 10.73
CA ASP A 59 -1.47 -1.95 10.05
C ASP A 59 -1.47 -2.08 8.52
N VAL A 60 -1.21 -3.27 7.94
CA VAL A 60 -1.26 -3.49 6.49
C VAL A 60 -2.71 -3.53 6.01
N ARG A 61 -3.05 -2.60 5.12
CA ARG A 61 -4.38 -2.43 4.51
C ARG A 61 -4.52 -3.16 3.17
N GLY A 62 -3.40 -3.48 2.55
CA GLY A 62 -3.36 -4.07 1.21
C GLY A 62 -1.97 -4.00 0.61
N ALA A 63 -1.86 -4.58 -0.58
CA ALA A 63 -0.69 -4.44 -1.41
C ALA A 63 -1.07 -4.46 -2.90
N SER A 64 -0.17 -3.88 -3.70
CA SER A 64 -0.26 -3.84 -5.17
C SER A 64 1.00 -4.41 -5.79
N LEU A 65 0.85 -5.16 -6.88
CA LEU A 65 1.91 -5.46 -7.83
C LEU A 65 1.78 -4.49 -9.02
N VAL A 66 2.85 -3.78 -9.32
CA VAL A 66 2.90 -2.68 -10.29
C VAL A 66 4.22 -2.73 -11.06
N GLU A 67 4.24 -2.20 -12.28
CA GLU A 67 5.46 -2.07 -13.08
C GLU A 67 5.84 -0.58 -13.23
N PHE A 68 7.12 -0.27 -13.07
CA PHE A 68 7.65 1.08 -13.30
C PHE A 68 9.02 1.01 -13.99
N ASP A 69 9.45 2.10 -14.62
CA ASP A 69 10.76 2.16 -15.29
C ASP A 69 11.93 2.12 -14.29
N SER A 70 11.72 2.63 -13.07
CA SER A 70 12.73 2.64 -12.00
C SER A 70 12.09 2.76 -10.61
N LEU A 71 12.88 2.52 -9.56
CA LEU A 71 12.47 2.74 -8.18
C LEU A 71 12.07 4.20 -7.92
N GLU A 72 12.78 5.16 -8.52
CA GLU A 72 12.48 6.59 -8.37
C GLU A 72 11.10 6.93 -8.97
N ALA A 73 10.76 6.37 -10.13
CA ALA A 73 9.46 6.55 -10.75
C ALA A 73 8.34 5.95 -9.88
N ALA A 74 8.55 4.74 -9.37
CA ALA A 74 7.63 4.08 -8.44
C ALA A 74 7.42 4.92 -7.16
N VAL A 75 8.50 5.42 -6.55
CA VAL A 75 8.45 6.27 -5.35
C VAL A 75 7.73 7.58 -5.61
N ALA A 76 7.91 8.20 -6.79
CA ALA A 76 7.23 9.43 -7.16
C ALA A 76 5.69 9.24 -7.17
N VAL A 77 5.20 8.12 -7.72
CA VAL A 77 3.77 7.78 -7.70
C VAL A 77 3.30 7.42 -6.29
N ALA A 78 4.07 6.62 -5.54
CA ALA A 78 3.74 6.23 -4.18
C ALA A 78 3.57 7.44 -3.24
N ARG A 79 4.36 8.51 -3.41
CA ARG A 79 4.26 9.75 -2.63
C ARG A 79 2.93 10.47 -2.76
N ALA A 80 2.18 10.23 -3.84
CA ALA A 80 0.85 10.78 -4.03
C ALA A 80 -0.26 9.92 -3.42
N SER A 81 0.08 8.79 -2.78
CA SER A 81 -0.91 7.91 -2.16
C SER A 81 -1.75 8.66 -1.11
N PRO A 82 -3.10 8.58 -1.18
CA PRO A 82 -3.97 9.25 -0.21
C PRO A 82 -3.74 8.80 1.23
N ASN A 83 -3.18 7.60 1.43
CA ASN A 83 -2.79 7.07 2.74
C ASN A 83 -1.85 8.03 3.52
N ILE A 84 -0.96 8.70 2.80
CA ILE A 84 0.10 9.53 3.38
C ILE A 84 -0.50 10.74 4.10
N ALA A 85 -1.61 11.29 3.59
CA ALA A 85 -2.29 12.43 4.19
C ALA A 85 -2.87 12.14 5.59
N PHE A 86 -3.02 10.86 5.95
CA PHE A 86 -3.53 10.39 7.24
C PHE A 86 -2.44 9.66 8.06
N GLY A 87 -1.17 9.96 7.78
CA GLY A 87 -0.03 9.43 8.54
C GLY A 87 0.33 7.99 8.20
N GLY A 88 -0.25 7.40 7.16
CA GLY A 88 0.14 6.07 6.68
C GLY A 88 1.40 6.10 5.82
N THR A 89 1.91 4.91 5.52
CA THR A 89 3.09 4.72 4.68
C THR A 89 2.80 3.81 3.49
N VAL A 90 3.65 3.90 2.48
CA VAL A 90 3.71 2.97 1.36
C VAL A 90 5.13 2.43 1.30
N ASP A 91 5.32 1.15 1.59
CA ASP A 91 6.61 0.49 1.38
C ASP A 91 6.71 0.16 -0.12
N VAL A 92 7.73 0.70 -0.80
CA VAL A 92 7.99 0.46 -2.23
C VAL A 92 9.18 -0.48 -2.36
N LEU A 93 8.94 -1.70 -2.82
CA LEU A 93 9.93 -2.78 -2.85
C LEU A 93 10.10 -3.30 -4.28
N GLU A 94 11.31 -3.19 -4.82
CA GLU A 94 11.63 -3.72 -6.14
C GLU A 94 11.76 -5.25 -6.12
N GLU A 95 11.26 -5.92 -7.16
CA GLU A 95 11.43 -7.34 -7.35
C GLU A 95 12.92 -7.69 -7.47
N TYR A 96 13.37 -8.60 -6.61
CA TYR A 96 14.73 -9.12 -6.70
C TYR A 96 14.91 -9.98 -7.95
N GLN A 97 15.73 -9.51 -8.88
CA GLN A 97 16.12 -10.27 -10.06
C GLN A 97 17.24 -11.25 -9.68
N ARG A 98 16.99 -12.55 -9.81
CA ARG A 98 18.04 -13.57 -9.64
C ARG A 98 19.05 -13.46 -10.80
N PRO A 99 20.37 -13.54 -10.52
CA PRO A 99 21.39 -13.57 -11.57
C PRO A 99 21.32 -14.85 -12.41
#